data_AF-A0A7W0KT82-F1
#
_entry.id   AF-A0A7W0KT82-F1
#
_cell.length_a   1.000
_cell.length_b   1.000
_cell.length_c   1.000
_cell.angle_alpha   90.00
_cell.angle_beta   90.00
_cell.angle_gamma   90.00
#
_symmetry.space_group_name_H-M   'P 1'
#
loop_
_entity.id
_entity.type
_entity.pdbx_description
1 polymer ?
#
loop_
_entity_poly.entity_id
_entity_poly.type
_entity_poly.pdbx_seq_one_letter_code
_entity_poly.pdbx_strand_id
1 'polypeptide(L)'
;MSLTLAESVVVVGDLRRARRQQRVSAIHWVDALYQVYITGLVALLTVVLASSAVGDGEVGAATLADVRAQGAAVVGVAAALAVFLGLRSGSRGGPLALERPDVRHVLLAPIDRGVALRYPAWRQLRFLSFAAAAAGATAGQLALRRFPGNAAEWMVLGAVFGVVVVGLGFGSALVAGGIGLRPWLATLTGGVLVAWSVADVADVAPTAPGTIVGRLA
;
A
#
# COMPACT_ATOMS: atom_id res chain seq x y z
N MET A 1 1.64 10.27 -36.93
CA MET A 1 2.78 10.99 -36.34
C MET A 1 2.58 10.96 -34.83
N SER A 2 3.42 10.22 -34.10
CA SER A 2 3.36 10.15 -32.64
C SER A 2 3.92 11.43 -32.04
N LEU A 3 3.26 11.98 -31.01
CA LEU A 3 3.79 13.14 -30.30
C LEU A 3 5.11 12.79 -29.63
N THR A 4 6.03 13.75 -29.59
CA THR A 4 7.26 13.60 -28.79
C THR A 4 6.90 13.48 -27.30
N LEU A 5 7.84 12.99 -26.49
CA LEU A 5 7.62 12.86 -25.04
C LEU A 5 7.29 14.22 -24.40
N ALA A 6 8.01 15.27 -24.80
CA ALA A 6 7.79 16.64 -24.31
C ALA A 6 6.39 17.17 -24.67
N GLU A 7 5.96 17.01 -25.93
CA GLU A 7 4.62 17.42 -26.36
C GLU A 7 3.52 16.61 -25.65
N SER A 8 3.71 15.30 -25.48
CA SER A 8 2.78 14.44 -24.75
C SER A 8 2.58 14.91 -23.31
N VAL A 9 3.66 15.34 -22.63
CA VAL A 9 3.59 15.86 -21.25
C VAL A 9 2.77 17.14 -21.17
N VAL A 10 3.00 18.09 -22.09
CA VAL A 10 2.28 19.37 -22.12
C VAL A 10 0.80 19.15 -22.40
N VAL A 11 0.45 18.42 -23.47
CA VAL A 11 -0.94 18.19 -23.88
C VAL A 11 -1.73 17.47 -22.79
N VAL A 12 -1.16 16.41 -22.20
CA VAL A 12 -1.83 15.68 -21.10
C VAL A 12 -1.96 16.55 -19.85
N GLY A 13 -0.98 17.40 -19.57
CA GLY A 13 -1.01 18.36 -18.46
C GLY A 13 -2.17 19.35 -18.60
N ASP A 14 -2.33 19.95 -19.77
CA ASP A 14 -3.38 20.94 -20.05
C ASP A 14 -4.77 20.32 -20.01
N LEU A 15 -4.95 19.14 -20.62
CA LEU A 15 -6.21 18.38 -20.57
C LEU A 15 -6.63 18.07 -19.13
N ARG A 16 -5.68 17.68 -18.28
CA ARG A 16 -5.95 17.41 -16.86
C ARG A 16 -6.27 18.66 -16.08
N ARG A 17 -5.59 19.78 -16.36
CA ARG A 17 -5.85 21.07 -15.71
C ARG A 17 -7.26 21.56 -16.00
N ALA A 18 -7.67 21.50 -17.28
CA ALA A 18 -9.02 21.85 -17.72
C ALA A 18 -10.09 20.96 -17.05
N ARG A 19 -9.88 19.62 -17.05
CA ARG A 19 -10.80 18.69 -16.38
C ARG A 19 -10.88 18.91 -14.88
N ARG A 20 -9.77 19.21 -14.22
CA ARG A 20 -9.76 19.49 -12.77
C ARG A 20 -10.60 20.73 -12.45
N GLN A 21 -10.47 21.80 -13.25
CA GLN A 21 -11.31 22.99 -13.10
C GLN A 21 -12.80 22.66 -13.25
N GLN A 22 -13.16 21.90 -14.30
CA GLN A 22 -14.54 21.46 -14.54
C GLN A 22 -15.11 20.59 -13.41
N ARG A 23 -14.29 19.69 -12.84
CA ARG A 23 -14.72 18.82 -11.73
C ARG A 23 -14.94 19.60 -10.45
N VAL A 24 -14.02 20.50 -10.10
CA VAL A 24 -14.15 21.31 -8.88
C VAL A 24 -15.42 22.17 -8.94
N SER A 25 -15.81 22.68 -10.12
CA SER A 25 -17.09 23.40 -10.27
C SER A 25 -18.33 22.51 -10.20
N ALA A 26 -18.22 21.22 -10.52
CA ALA A 26 -19.34 20.28 -10.56
C ALA A 26 -19.52 19.48 -9.25
N ILE A 27 -18.57 19.56 -8.31
CA ILE A 27 -18.67 18.87 -7.03
C ILE A 27 -19.68 19.61 -6.15
N HIS A 28 -20.76 18.91 -5.79
CA HIS A 28 -21.62 19.33 -4.70
C HIS A 28 -20.84 19.18 -3.39
N TRP A 29 -20.49 20.31 -2.77
CA TRP A 29 -19.68 20.35 -1.55
C TRP A 29 -20.24 19.50 -0.41
N VAL A 30 -21.56 19.29 -0.38
CA VAL A 30 -22.26 18.42 0.57
C VAL A 30 -21.84 16.97 0.42
N ASP A 31 -21.80 16.43 -0.80
CA ASP A 31 -21.41 15.04 -1.05
C ASP A 31 -19.94 14.81 -0.68
N ALA A 32 -19.08 15.79 -0.98
CA ALA A 32 -17.67 15.73 -0.60
C ALA A 32 -17.50 15.72 0.94
N LEU A 33 -18.22 16.59 1.65
CA LEU A 33 -18.20 16.63 3.11
C LEU A 33 -18.75 15.33 3.72
N TYR A 34 -19.86 14.82 3.18
CA TYR A 34 -20.45 13.56 3.60
C TYR A 34 -19.49 12.39 3.41
N GLN A 35 -18.82 12.31 2.27
CA GLN A 35 -17.83 11.26 2.01
C GLN A 35 -16.66 11.33 3.01
N VAL A 36 -16.15 12.52 3.30
CA VAL A 36 -15.09 12.70 4.31
C VAL A 36 -15.58 12.28 5.70
N TYR A 37 -16.80 12.68 6.08
CA TYR A 37 -17.42 12.30 7.34
C TYR A 37 -17.58 10.78 7.48
N ILE A 38 -18.17 10.11 6.48
CA ILE A 38 -18.36 8.66 6.50
C ILE A 38 -17.00 7.93 6.54
N THR A 39 -16.02 8.39 5.78
CA THR A 39 -14.67 7.79 5.77
C THR A 39 -14.02 7.93 7.15
N GLY A 40 -14.13 9.11 7.77
CA GLY A 40 -13.63 9.35 9.12
C GLY A 40 -14.30 8.47 10.17
N LEU A 41 -15.63 8.32 10.08
CA LEU A 41 -16.41 7.47 10.98
C LEU A 41 -16.01 6.00 10.88
N VAL A 42 -15.90 5.47 9.65
CA VAL A 42 -15.48 4.08 9.41
C VAL A 42 -14.05 3.85 9.89
N ALA A 43 -13.14 4.79 9.64
CA ALA A 43 -11.78 4.71 10.14
C ALA A 43 -11.75 4.66 11.68
N LEU A 44 -12.49 5.55 12.35
CA LEU A 44 -12.58 5.57 13.81
C LEU A 44 -13.14 4.25 14.36
N LEU A 45 -14.24 3.74 13.77
CA LEU A 45 -14.85 2.48 14.18
C LEU A 45 -13.86 1.30 14.02
N THR A 46 -13.11 1.28 12.92
CA THR A 46 -12.09 0.26 12.66
C THR A 46 -10.99 0.30 13.73
N VAL A 47 -10.54 1.49 14.11
CA VAL A 47 -9.53 1.66 15.17
C VAL A 47 -10.04 1.19 16.52
N VAL A 48 -11.29 1.52 16.87
CA VAL A 48 -11.90 1.08 18.13
C VAL A 48 -12.02 -0.44 18.19
N LEU A 49 -12.49 -1.07 17.11
CA LEU A 49 -12.62 -2.54 17.03
C LEU A 49 -11.25 -3.24 17.03
N ALA A 50 -10.25 -2.67 16.36
CA ALA A 50 -8.89 -3.18 16.42
C ALA A 50 -8.32 -3.04 17.84
N SER A 51 -8.59 -1.93 18.52
CA SER A 51 -8.18 -1.72 19.91
C SER A 51 -8.85 -2.68 20.88
N SER A 52 -10.12 -3.06 20.67
CA SER A 52 -10.80 -4.00 21.57
C SER A 52 -10.33 -5.44 21.40
N ALA A 53 -9.71 -5.79 20.26
CA ALA A 53 -9.08 -7.08 20.05
C ALA A 53 -7.70 -7.19 20.74
N VAL A 54 -7.06 -6.06 21.04
CA VAL A 54 -5.76 -6.01 21.72
C VAL A 54 -6.01 -5.94 23.23
N GLY A 55 -5.89 -7.08 23.92
CA GLY A 55 -6.13 -7.15 25.36
C GLY A 55 -5.22 -6.23 26.21
N ASP A 56 -5.73 -5.78 27.35
CA ASP A 56 -5.23 -4.63 28.14
C ASP A 56 -4.02 -4.91 29.04
N GLY A 57 -3.54 -6.15 29.12
CA GLY A 57 -2.41 -6.51 29.99
C GLY A 57 -1.04 -6.25 29.34
N GLU A 58 -0.08 -5.77 30.13
CA GLU A 58 1.33 -5.73 29.75
C GLU A 58 1.85 -7.14 29.43
N VAL A 59 2.75 -7.22 28.44
CA VAL A 59 3.31 -8.48 27.98
C VAL A 59 4.37 -8.97 28.97
N GLY A 60 4.24 -10.19 29.48
CA GLY A 60 5.23 -10.79 30.39
C GLY A 60 6.62 -10.96 29.75
N ALA A 61 7.66 -11.03 30.58
CA ALA A 61 9.06 -11.03 30.13
C ALA A 61 9.42 -12.19 29.16
N ALA A 62 8.81 -13.36 29.30
CA ALA A 62 9.01 -14.49 28.39
C ALA A 62 8.43 -14.20 26.99
N THR A 63 7.20 -13.72 26.90
CA THR A 63 6.57 -13.33 25.63
C THR A 63 7.29 -12.16 24.97
N LEU A 64 7.87 -11.26 25.76
CA LEU A 64 8.67 -10.15 25.23
C LEU A 64 10.02 -10.62 24.64
N ALA A 65 10.60 -11.69 25.18
CA ALA A 65 11.78 -12.35 24.59
C ALA A 65 11.42 -13.04 23.26
N ASP A 66 10.27 -13.73 23.21
CA ASP A 66 9.77 -14.36 21.98
C ASP A 66 9.48 -13.32 20.89
N VAL A 67 8.84 -12.20 21.23
CA VAL A 67 8.59 -11.09 20.28
C VAL A 67 9.89 -10.49 19.78
N ARG A 68 10.93 -10.35 20.61
CA ARG A 68 12.24 -9.87 20.14
C ARG A 68 12.94 -10.89 19.23
N ALA A 69 12.75 -12.17 19.46
CA ALA A 69 13.37 -13.22 18.65
C ALA A 69 12.65 -13.42 17.30
N GLN A 70 11.31 -13.42 17.30
CA GLN A 70 10.50 -13.85 16.14
C GLN A 70 9.56 -12.76 15.58
N GLY A 71 9.42 -11.62 16.25
CA GLY A 71 8.48 -10.56 15.86
C GLY A 71 8.73 -10.04 14.44
N ALA A 72 9.99 -9.84 14.07
CA ALA A 72 10.36 -9.43 12.72
C ALA A 72 9.96 -10.46 11.66
N ALA A 73 10.05 -11.76 11.94
CA ALA A 73 9.64 -12.81 11.00
C ALA A 73 8.10 -12.79 10.81
N VAL A 74 7.35 -12.68 11.92
CA VAL A 74 5.87 -12.64 11.89
C VAL A 74 5.37 -11.42 11.11
N VAL A 75 5.92 -10.25 11.40
CA VAL A 75 5.57 -9.00 10.71
C VAL A 75 6.05 -9.01 9.26
N GLY A 76 7.17 -9.69 8.97
CA GLY A 76 7.69 -9.93 7.63
C GLY A 76 6.76 -10.73 6.72
N VAL A 77 5.90 -11.61 7.28
CA VAL A 77 4.84 -12.31 6.51
C VAL A 77 3.85 -11.32 5.93
N ALA A 78 3.51 -10.23 6.63
CA ALA A 78 2.60 -9.20 6.10
C ALA A 78 3.20 -8.51 4.87
N ALA A 79 4.51 -8.24 4.87
CA ALA A 79 5.22 -7.70 3.71
C ALA A 79 5.21 -8.69 2.53
N ALA A 80 5.46 -9.97 2.77
CA ALA A 80 5.41 -11.02 1.75
C ALA A 80 3.99 -11.18 1.15
N LEU A 81 2.96 -11.13 1.98
CA LEU A 81 1.56 -11.15 1.55
C LEU A 81 1.21 -9.92 0.71
N ALA A 82 1.65 -8.73 1.11
CA ALA A 82 1.45 -7.52 0.32
C ALA A 82 2.06 -7.63 -1.08
N VAL A 83 3.28 -8.19 -1.20
CA VAL A 83 3.92 -8.46 -2.49
C VAL A 83 3.14 -9.50 -3.29
N PHE A 84 2.72 -10.62 -2.69
CA PHE A 84 1.91 -11.63 -3.37
C PHE A 84 0.60 -11.05 -3.93
N LEU A 85 -0.14 -10.30 -3.10
CA LEU A 85 -1.37 -9.63 -3.52
C LEU A 85 -1.10 -8.60 -4.61
N GLY A 86 0.01 -7.87 -4.50
CA GLY A 86 0.49 -6.94 -5.51
C GLY A 86 0.72 -7.61 -6.87
N LEU A 87 1.57 -8.64 -6.91
CA LEU A 87 1.85 -9.42 -8.12
C LEU A 87 0.57 -10.02 -8.72
N ARG A 88 -0.30 -10.60 -7.89
CA ARG A 88 -1.57 -11.20 -8.33
C ARG A 88 -2.51 -10.16 -8.94
N SER A 89 -2.64 -9.00 -8.30
CA SER A 89 -3.44 -7.87 -8.81
C SER A 89 -2.85 -7.31 -10.11
N GLY A 90 -1.53 -7.08 -10.14
CA GLY A 90 -0.80 -6.58 -11.30
C GLY A 90 -0.98 -7.45 -12.54
N SER A 91 -0.87 -8.77 -12.38
CA SER A 91 -1.02 -9.74 -13.47
C SER A 91 -2.42 -9.80 -14.09
N ARG A 92 -3.44 -9.20 -13.47
CA ARG A 92 -4.84 -9.22 -13.91
C ARG A 92 -5.35 -7.90 -14.48
N GLY A 93 -4.46 -6.95 -14.77
CA GLY A 93 -4.82 -5.66 -15.37
C GLY A 93 -4.29 -4.44 -14.64
N GLY A 94 -3.46 -4.62 -13.61
CA GLY A 94 -2.77 -3.54 -12.94
C GLY A 94 -3.61 -2.85 -11.84
N PRO A 95 -2.95 -2.21 -10.86
CA PRO A 95 -3.62 -1.60 -9.72
C PRO A 95 -4.26 -0.23 -10.04
N LEU A 96 -4.11 0.25 -11.27
CA LEU A 96 -4.52 1.60 -11.66
C LEU A 96 -5.98 1.58 -12.11
N ALA A 97 -6.86 2.13 -11.27
CA ALA A 97 -8.24 2.40 -11.65
C ALA A 97 -8.28 3.61 -12.59
N LEU A 98 -8.24 3.35 -13.90
CA LEU A 98 -8.35 4.38 -14.93
C LEU A 98 -9.82 4.72 -15.17
N GLU A 99 -10.10 6.01 -15.33
CA GLU A 99 -11.45 6.46 -15.66
C GLU A 99 -11.79 6.05 -17.09
N ARG A 100 -13.07 5.68 -17.34
CA ARG A 100 -13.56 5.33 -18.70
C ARG A 100 -13.11 6.31 -19.79
N PRO A 101 -13.19 7.65 -19.61
CA PRO A 101 -12.71 8.59 -20.62
C PRO A 101 -11.20 8.57 -20.82
N ASP A 102 -10.39 8.24 -19.80
CA ASP A 102 -8.94 8.11 -19.97
C ASP A 102 -8.60 6.87 -20.80
N VAL A 103 -9.32 5.76 -20.57
CA VAL A 103 -9.15 4.54 -21.37
C VAL A 103 -9.53 4.77 -22.83
N ARG A 104 -10.65 5.47 -23.09
CA ARG A 104 -11.17 5.65 -24.45
C ARG A 104 -10.49 6.78 -25.24
N HIS A 105 -10.07 7.85 -24.57
CA HIS A 105 -9.55 9.04 -25.27
C HIS A 105 -8.05 9.23 -25.10
N VAL A 106 -7.48 8.88 -23.96
CA VAL A 106 -6.06 9.13 -23.64
C VAL A 106 -5.22 7.94 -24.07
N LEU A 107 -5.63 6.70 -23.75
CA LEU A 107 -4.86 5.51 -24.13
C LEU A 107 -4.95 5.12 -25.61
N LEU A 108 -5.98 5.60 -26.33
CA LEU A 108 -6.13 5.41 -27.78
C LEU A 108 -5.50 6.55 -28.60
N ALA A 109 -5.12 7.66 -27.96
CA ALA A 109 -4.40 8.74 -28.62
C ALA A 109 -2.93 8.35 -28.87
N PRO A 110 -2.26 8.95 -29.87
CA PRO A 110 -0.86 8.66 -30.20
C PRO A 110 0.11 9.35 -29.22
N ILE A 111 -0.05 9.05 -27.93
CA ILE A 111 0.78 9.53 -26.82
C ILE A 111 1.49 8.37 -26.13
N ASP A 112 2.61 8.67 -25.47
CA ASP A 112 3.33 7.71 -24.67
C ASP A 112 2.49 7.24 -23.45
N ARG A 113 2.29 5.92 -23.34
CA ARG A 113 1.49 5.32 -22.26
C ARG A 113 2.13 5.52 -20.88
N GLY A 114 3.45 5.55 -20.80
CA GLY A 114 4.18 5.83 -19.56
C GLY A 114 3.89 7.23 -19.04
N VAL A 115 3.86 8.24 -19.93
CA VAL A 115 3.46 9.61 -19.57
C VAL A 115 2.02 9.67 -19.09
N ALA A 116 1.11 8.98 -19.79
CA ALA A 116 -0.30 8.92 -19.40
C ALA A 116 -0.51 8.27 -18.01
N LEU A 117 0.22 7.20 -17.71
CA LEU A 117 0.00 6.38 -16.49
C LEU A 117 0.80 6.83 -15.26
N ARG A 118 1.92 7.54 -15.42
CA ARG A 118 2.78 7.98 -14.30
C ARG A 118 2.06 8.81 -13.25
N TYR A 119 1.22 9.76 -13.68
CA TYR A 119 0.51 10.62 -12.75
C TYR A 119 -0.60 9.90 -11.96
N PRO A 120 -1.49 9.09 -12.57
CA PRO A 120 -2.40 8.24 -11.81
C PRO A 120 -1.67 7.34 -10.81
N ALA A 121 -0.57 6.73 -11.23
CA ALA A 121 0.25 5.89 -10.35
C ALA A 121 0.81 6.67 -9.16
N TRP A 122 1.38 7.85 -9.40
CA TRP A 122 1.92 8.70 -8.34
C TRP A 122 0.84 9.21 -7.38
N ARG A 123 -0.32 9.60 -7.90
CA ARG A 123 -1.47 10.04 -7.09
C ARG A 123 -1.95 8.91 -6.17
N GLN A 124 -2.09 7.70 -6.72
CA GLN A 124 -2.54 6.54 -5.96
C GLN A 124 -1.49 6.10 -4.95
N LEU A 125 -0.20 6.08 -5.32
CA LEU A 125 0.89 5.78 -4.39
C LEU A 125 0.88 6.76 -3.20
N ARG A 126 0.80 8.07 -3.46
CA ARG A 126 0.74 9.07 -2.37
C ARG A 126 -0.43 8.86 -1.43
N PHE A 127 -1.61 8.59 -1.98
CA PHE A 127 -2.81 8.32 -1.18
C PHE A 127 -2.63 7.05 -0.34
N LEU A 128 -2.18 5.96 -0.96
CA LEU A 128 -1.95 4.69 -0.27
C LEU A 128 -0.85 4.79 0.79
N SER A 129 0.25 5.48 0.50
CA SER A 129 1.32 5.74 1.48
C SER A 129 0.81 6.58 2.66
N PHE A 130 0.00 7.61 2.41
CA PHE A 130 -0.59 8.41 3.48
C PHE A 130 -1.54 7.57 4.36
N ALA A 131 -2.43 6.80 3.74
CA ALA A 131 -3.34 5.90 4.45
C ALA A 131 -2.58 4.83 5.26
N ALA A 132 -1.51 4.27 4.68
CA ALA A 132 -0.67 3.27 5.33
C ALA A 132 0.14 3.86 6.49
N ALA A 133 0.65 5.09 6.35
CA ALA A 133 1.33 5.80 7.43
C ALA A 133 0.39 6.04 8.60
N ALA A 134 -0.84 6.51 8.34
CA ALA A 134 -1.84 6.74 9.38
C ALA A 134 -2.27 5.43 10.08
N ALA A 135 -2.54 4.38 9.31
CA ALA A 135 -2.86 3.06 9.86
C ALA A 135 -1.70 2.48 10.68
N GLY A 136 -0.48 2.56 10.16
CA GLY A 136 0.74 2.10 10.82
C GLY A 136 1.03 2.86 12.11
N ALA A 137 0.89 4.19 12.11
CA ALA A 137 1.02 5.01 13.32
C ALA A 137 -0.02 4.62 14.39
N THR A 138 -1.25 4.32 13.96
CA THR A 138 -2.32 3.91 14.88
C THR A 138 -2.05 2.53 15.47
N ALA A 139 -1.54 1.58 14.67
CA ALA A 139 -1.08 0.28 15.15
C ALA A 139 0.09 0.43 16.14
N GLY A 140 1.04 1.33 15.84
CA GLY A 140 2.13 1.68 16.76
C GLY A 140 1.63 2.27 18.08
N GLN A 141 0.63 3.16 18.04
CA GLN A 141 0.00 3.66 19.26
C GLN A 141 -0.60 2.54 20.12
N LEU A 142 -1.23 1.53 19.49
CA LEU A 142 -1.78 0.39 20.22
C LEU A 142 -0.68 -0.46 20.88
N ALA A 143 0.50 -0.54 20.27
CA ALA A 143 1.65 -1.26 20.83
C ALA A 143 2.09 -0.67 22.19
N LEU A 144 1.88 0.62 22.44
CA LEU A 144 2.19 1.27 23.73
C LEU A 144 1.44 0.70 24.92
N ARG A 145 0.26 0.11 24.69
CA ARG A 145 -0.51 -0.51 25.77
C ARG A 145 0.10 -1.82 26.24
N ARG A 146 0.99 -2.40 25.43
CA ARG A 146 1.52 -3.76 25.60
C ARG A 146 3.03 -3.78 25.84
N PHE A 147 3.76 -2.85 25.24
CA PHE A 147 5.22 -2.81 25.24
C PHE A 147 5.75 -1.52 25.89
N PRO A 148 6.81 -1.62 26.71
CA PRO A 148 7.47 -0.45 27.27
C PRO A 148 8.18 0.35 26.17
N GLY A 149 8.12 1.68 26.25
CA GLY A 149 8.85 2.55 25.32
C GLY A 149 8.19 3.91 25.10
N ASN A 150 8.74 4.66 24.16
CA ASN A 150 8.27 6.00 23.80
C ASN A 150 7.13 5.94 22.78
N ALA A 151 6.06 6.71 23.01
CA ALA A 151 4.91 6.83 22.12
C ALA A 151 5.27 7.23 20.69
N ALA A 152 6.17 8.21 20.55
CA ALA A 152 6.56 8.72 19.25
C ALA A 152 7.31 7.67 18.42
N GLU A 153 8.16 6.85 19.05
CA GLU A 153 8.95 5.83 18.37
C GLU A 153 8.06 4.76 17.75
N TRP A 154 7.12 4.21 18.53
CA TRP A 154 6.18 3.20 18.03
C TRP A 154 5.30 3.72 16.91
N MET A 155 4.80 4.95 17.02
CA MET A 155 4.00 5.58 15.96
C MET A 155 4.82 5.79 14.68
N VAL A 156 6.06 6.29 14.79
CA VAL A 156 6.92 6.56 13.63
C VAL A 156 7.35 5.26 12.95
N LEU A 157 7.81 4.26 13.70
CA LEU A 157 8.21 2.96 13.16
C LEU A 157 7.03 2.24 12.52
N GLY A 158 5.86 2.23 13.18
CA GLY A 158 4.63 1.69 12.61
C GLY A 158 4.24 2.38 11.30
N ALA A 159 4.32 3.72 11.24
CA ALA A 159 4.05 4.47 10.02
C ALA A 159 5.03 4.13 8.88
N VAL A 160 6.33 4.10 9.18
CA VAL A 160 7.37 3.75 8.20
C VAL A 160 7.16 2.34 7.68
N PHE A 161 6.92 1.38 8.57
CA PHE A 161 6.63 0.00 8.22
C PHE A 161 5.41 -0.10 7.28
N GLY A 162 4.30 0.56 7.63
CA GLY A 162 3.10 0.59 6.80
C GLY A 162 3.37 1.13 5.39
N VAL A 163 4.11 2.25 5.28
CA VAL A 163 4.50 2.85 3.99
C VAL A 163 5.35 1.90 3.16
N VAL A 164 6.33 1.22 3.77
CA VAL A 164 7.21 0.27 3.07
C VAL A 164 6.43 -0.92 2.56
N VAL A 165 5.57 -1.53 3.39
CA VAL A 165 4.74 -2.68 3.02
C VAL A 165 3.82 -2.35 1.85
N VAL A 166 3.13 -1.21 1.91
CA VAL A 166 2.25 -0.76 0.83
C VAL A 166 3.03 -0.38 -0.42
N GLY A 167 4.21 0.24 -0.27
CA GLY A 167 5.11 0.53 -1.37
C GLY A 167 5.56 -0.73 -2.10
N LEU A 168 5.91 -1.78 -1.37
CA LEU A 168 6.28 -3.09 -1.92
C LEU A 168 5.11 -3.77 -2.64
N GLY A 169 3.92 -3.79 -2.03
CA GLY A 169 2.72 -4.35 -2.65
C GLY A 169 2.28 -3.59 -3.91
N PHE A 170 2.22 -2.26 -3.84
CA PHE A 170 1.82 -1.45 -4.99
C PHE A 170 2.90 -1.44 -6.09
N GLY A 171 4.18 -1.37 -5.72
CA GLY A 171 5.30 -1.43 -6.66
C GLY A 171 5.36 -2.76 -7.40
N SER A 172 5.21 -3.88 -6.69
CA SER A 172 5.15 -5.20 -7.32
C SER A 172 3.96 -5.35 -8.27
N ALA A 173 2.81 -4.75 -7.94
CA ALA A 173 1.66 -4.70 -8.85
C ALA A 173 1.95 -3.89 -10.13
N LEU A 174 2.60 -2.73 -10.01
CA LEU A 174 3.00 -1.92 -11.16
C LEU A 174 4.03 -2.63 -12.04
N VAL A 175 5.02 -3.29 -11.44
CA VAL A 175 6.03 -4.07 -12.17
C VAL A 175 5.37 -5.24 -12.90
N ALA A 176 4.55 -6.04 -12.21
CA ALA A 176 3.87 -7.19 -12.81
C ALA A 176 2.93 -6.77 -13.96
N GLY A 177 2.18 -5.68 -13.79
CA GLY A 177 1.33 -5.13 -14.86
C GLY A 177 2.13 -4.54 -16.01
N GLY A 178 3.25 -3.85 -15.73
CA GLY A 178 4.09 -3.20 -16.74
C GLY A 178 4.84 -4.18 -17.65
N ILE A 179 5.32 -5.30 -17.09
CA ILE A 179 6.01 -6.34 -17.86
C ILE A 179 5.06 -7.38 -18.47
N GLY A 180 3.75 -7.30 -18.21
CA GLY A 180 2.76 -8.28 -18.68
C GLY A 180 2.95 -9.66 -18.06
N LEU A 181 3.24 -9.73 -16.76
CA LEU A 181 3.52 -10.98 -16.06
C LEU A 181 2.32 -11.94 -16.13
N ARG A 182 2.57 -13.19 -16.54
CA ARG A 182 1.52 -14.21 -16.64
C ARG A 182 0.93 -14.52 -15.25
N PRO A 183 -0.40 -14.65 -15.10
CA PRO A 183 -1.03 -14.83 -13.79
C PRO A 183 -0.53 -16.04 -12.98
N TRP A 184 -0.14 -17.12 -13.65
CA TRP A 184 0.40 -18.31 -12.97
C TRP A 184 1.80 -18.06 -12.38
N LEU A 185 2.67 -17.32 -13.10
CA LEU A 185 3.99 -16.92 -12.60
C LEU A 185 3.84 -16.03 -11.37
N ALA A 186 2.95 -15.04 -11.41
CA ALA A 186 2.67 -14.16 -10.28
C ALA A 186 2.22 -14.95 -9.03
N THR A 187 1.37 -15.97 -9.24
CA THR A 187 0.87 -16.83 -8.17
C THR A 187 1.98 -17.72 -7.60
N LEU A 188 2.83 -18.29 -8.47
CA LEU A 188 3.95 -19.12 -8.06
C LEU A 188 5.00 -18.30 -7.30
N THR A 189 5.49 -17.20 -7.88
CA THR A 189 6.56 -16.39 -7.27
C THR A 189 6.14 -15.80 -5.94
N GLY A 190 4.94 -15.23 -5.86
CA GLY A 190 4.47 -14.67 -4.59
C GLY A 190 4.04 -15.77 -3.60
N GLY A 191 3.55 -16.91 -4.07
CA GLY A 191 3.26 -18.08 -3.22
C GLY A 191 4.53 -18.65 -2.58
N VAL A 192 5.61 -18.77 -3.34
CA VAL A 192 6.93 -19.17 -2.84
C VAL A 192 7.46 -18.16 -1.83
N LEU A 193 7.33 -16.85 -2.08
CA LEU A 193 7.75 -15.82 -1.13
C LEU A 193 6.98 -15.92 0.19
N VAL A 194 5.66 -16.11 0.15
CA VAL A 194 4.85 -16.28 1.35
C VAL A 194 5.21 -17.57 2.08
N ALA A 195 5.35 -18.69 1.36
CA ALA A 195 5.74 -19.96 1.94
C ALA A 195 7.13 -19.88 2.62
N TRP A 196 8.07 -19.17 2.01
CA TRP A 196 9.39 -18.93 2.59
C TRP A 196 9.29 -18.07 3.85
N SER A 197 8.53 -16.98 3.83
CA SER A 197 8.33 -16.16 5.03
C SER A 197 7.62 -16.91 6.16
N VAL A 198 6.70 -17.82 5.85
CA VAL A 198 6.06 -18.69 6.85
C VAL A 198 7.04 -19.73 7.40
N ALA A 199 7.92 -20.28 6.56
CA ALA A 199 8.97 -21.20 7.00
C ALA A 199 10.02 -20.52 7.90
N ASP A 200 10.28 -19.22 7.70
CA ASP A 200 11.14 -18.41 8.57
C ASP A 200 10.51 -18.23 9.95
N VAL A 201 9.21 -17.96 10.04
CA VAL A 201 8.46 -17.93 11.31
C VAL A 201 8.53 -19.27 12.05
N ALA A 202 8.57 -20.38 11.33
CA ALA A 202 8.69 -21.72 11.89
C ALA A 202 10.14 -22.12 12.26
N ASP A 203 11.10 -21.21 12.11
CA ASP A 203 12.55 -21.42 12.33
C ASP A 203 13.15 -22.54 11.45
N VAL A 204 12.52 -22.83 10.30
CA VAL A 204 12.98 -23.85 9.35
C VAL A 204 13.95 -23.26 8.31
N ALA A 205 13.85 -21.96 8.02
CA ALA A 205 14.70 -21.28 7.04
C ALA A 205 14.88 -19.77 7.35
N PRO A 206 15.87 -19.39 8.19
CA PRO A 206 16.04 -18.05 8.75
C PRO A 206 16.64 -17.00 7.77
N THR A 207 16.20 -17.01 6.52
CA THR A 207 16.76 -16.19 5.44
C THR A 207 15.69 -15.51 4.59
N ALA A 208 14.42 -15.46 5.03
CA ALA A 208 13.39 -14.94 4.18
C ALA A 208 13.54 -13.42 3.99
N PRO A 209 13.37 -12.91 2.75
CA PRO A 209 13.54 -11.49 2.47
C PRO A 209 12.48 -10.61 3.17
N GLY A 210 11.31 -11.16 3.51
CA GLY A 210 10.28 -10.46 4.28
C GLY A 210 10.74 -10.05 5.68
N THR A 211 11.64 -10.83 6.29
CA THR A 211 12.18 -10.58 7.64
C THR A 211 13.03 -9.31 7.68
N ILE A 212 13.65 -8.90 6.57
CA ILE A 212 14.37 -7.62 6.46
C ILE A 212 13.40 -6.44 6.64
N VAL A 213 12.21 -6.53 6.04
CA VAL A 213 11.17 -5.49 6.18
C VAL A 213 10.56 -5.53 7.58
N GLY A 214 10.39 -6.72 8.14
CA GLY A 214 9.88 -6.90 9.50
C GLY A 214 10.80 -6.33 10.58
N ARG A 215 12.12 -6.24 10.35
CA ARG A 215 13.06 -5.58 11.30
C ARG A 215 12.83 -4.08 11.48
N LEU A 216 11.99 -3.45 10.65
CA LEU A 216 11.63 -2.04 10.80
C LEU A 216 10.55 -1.81 11.87
N ALA A 217 9.83 -2.85 12.28
CA ALA A 217 8.74 -2.82 13.25
C ALA A 217 9.16 -3.50 14.56
#